data_AF-A0A6G0VU02-F1
#
_entry.id   AF-A0A6G0VU02-F1
#
_cell.length_a   1.000
_cell.length_b   1.000
_cell.length_c   1.000
_cell.angle_alpha   90.00
_cell.angle_beta   90.00
_cell.angle_gamma   90.00
#
_symmetry.space_group_name_H-M   'P 1'
#
loop_
_entity.id
_entity.type
_entity.pdbx_description
1 polymer ?
#
loop_
_entity_poly.entity_id
_entity_poly.type
_entity_poly.pdbx_seq_one_letter_code
_entity_poly.pdbx_strand_id
1 'polypeptide(L)'
;MKHLQQTLFNLYIEIRKFIINIIFLTKNTLLVIMPGCCAFGCSNRSENGFILKVFPTDKVRRALWASKVKRDKWKPTNNSYLCENN
;
A
#
# COMPACT_ATOMS: atom_id res chain seq x y z
N MET A 1 -10.64 -47.95 8.95
CA MET A 1 -10.27 -47.43 7.61
C MET A 1 -10.85 -46.04 7.30
N LYS A 2 -12.15 -45.77 7.53
CA LYS A 2 -12.76 -44.44 7.28
C LYS A 2 -12.20 -43.30 8.14
N HIS A 3 -11.85 -43.58 9.40
CA HIS A 3 -11.25 -42.61 10.32
C HIS A 3 -9.88 -42.10 9.84
N LEU A 4 -9.07 -42.99 9.24
CA LEU A 4 -7.75 -42.64 8.70
C LEU A 4 -7.85 -41.70 7.49
N GLN A 5 -8.91 -41.87 6.67
CA GLN A 5 -9.17 -40.99 5.53
C GLN A 5 -9.64 -39.60 5.99
N GLN A 6 -10.45 -39.53 7.05
CA GLN A 6 -10.88 -38.25 7.63
C GLN A 6 -9.71 -37.47 8.23
N THR A 7 -8.78 -38.15 8.92
CA THR A 7 -7.60 -37.49 9.49
C THR A 7 -6.67 -36.95 8.41
N LEU A 8 -6.46 -37.69 7.32
CA LEU A 8 -5.67 -37.23 6.18
C LEU A 8 -6.33 -36.04 5.46
N PHE A 9 -7.67 -36.05 5.32
CA PHE A 9 -8.41 -34.93 4.74
C PHE A 9 -8.31 -33.67 5.61
N ASN A 10 -8.47 -33.80 6.93
CA ASN A 10 -8.33 -32.68 7.85
C ASN A 10 -6.90 -32.11 7.83
N LEU A 11 -5.88 -32.96 7.79
CA LEU A 11 -4.48 -32.53 7.68
C LEU A 11 -4.23 -31.76 6.37
N TYR A 12 -4.78 -32.24 5.24
CA TYR A 12 -4.70 -31.52 3.97
C TYR A 12 -5.34 -30.12 4.05
N ILE A 13 -6.50 -29.99 4.70
CA ILE A 13 -7.17 -28.71 4.89
C ILE A 13 -6.32 -27.76 5.73
N GLU A 14 -5.72 -28.23 6.82
CA GLU A 14 -4.86 -27.40 7.68
C GLU A 14 -3.58 -26.97 6.97
N ILE A 15 -2.93 -27.87 6.23
CA ILE A 15 -1.76 -27.53 5.38
C ILE A 15 -2.15 -26.49 4.33
N ARG A 16 -3.30 -26.65 3.68
CA ARG A 16 -3.79 -25.69 2.68
C ARG A 16 -4.07 -24.31 3.27
N LYS A 17 -4.68 -24.25 4.46
CA LYS A 17 -4.90 -22.98 5.20
C LYS A 17 -3.57 -22.30 5.53
N PHE A 18 -2.58 -23.08 6.00
CA PHE A 18 -1.26 -22.55 6.32
C PHE A 18 -0.57 -21.98 5.08
N ILE A 19 -0.58 -22.70 3.96
CA ILE A 19 -0.01 -22.24 2.69
C ILE A 19 -0.71 -20.95 2.20
N ILE A 20 -2.04 -20.88 2.27
CA ILE A 20 -2.80 -19.67 1.90
C ILE A 20 -2.37 -18.47 2.76
N ASN A 21 -2.19 -18.67 4.08
CA ASN A 21 -1.76 -17.62 4.98
C ASN A 21 -0.32 -17.16 4.68
N ILE A 22 0.61 -18.09 4.42
CA ILE A 22 1.97 -17.75 3.98
C ILE A 22 1.96 -16.96 2.66
N ILE A 23 1.14 -17.35 1.68
CA ILE A 23 1.00 -16.60 0.42
C ILE A 23 0.45 -15.18 0.67
N PHE A 24 -0.51 -15.03 1.57
CA PHE A 24 -1.06 -13.73 1.95
C PHE A 24 -0.01 -12.84 2.64
N LEU A 25 0.74 -13.39 3.59
CA LEU A 25 1.79 -12.68 4.32
C LEU A 25 2.93 -12.25 3.38
N THR A 26 3.43 -13.16 2.54
CA THR A 26 4.53 -12.89 1.61
C THR A 26 4.18 -11.88 0.52
N LYS A 27 2.94 -11.89 -0.02
CA LYS A 27 2.47 -10.87 -0.96
C LYS A 27 2.38 -9.48 -0.35
N ASN A 28 2.05 -9.38 0.94
CA ASN A 28 2.00 -8.10 1.65
C ASN A 28 3.38 -7.55 2.00
N THR A 29 4.39 -8.40 2.24
CA THR A 29 5.75 -7.96 2.58
C THR A 29 6.55 -7.48 1.35
N LEU A 30 6.36 -8.09 0.19
CA LEU A 30 7.13 -7.77 -1.03
C LEU A 30 6.61 -6.56 -1.82
N LEU A 31 5.43 -6.03 -1.47
CA LEU A 31 4.79 -4.88 -2.13
C LEU A 31 4.56 -3.69 -1.19
N VAL A 32 5.37 -3.54 -0.13
CA VAL A 32 5.31 -2.34 0.71
C VAL A 32 5.89 -1.17 -0.08
N ILE A 33 5.03 -0.46 -0.81
CA ILE A 33 5.37 0.85 -1.34
C ILE A 33 5.60 1.74 -0.12
N MET A 34 6.78 2.35 -0.04
CA MET A 34 7.13 3.31 1.00
C MET A 34 6.91 4.72 0.43
N PRO A 35 5.69 5.28 0.53
CA PRO A 35 5.39 6.55 -0.08
C PRO A 35 6.24 7.67 0.52
N GLY A 36 6.58 8.63 -0.34
CA GLY A 36 7.21 9.89 0.03
C GLY A 36 6.32 11.07 -0.34
N CYS A 37 6.53 12.21 0.31
CA CYS A 37 5.84 13.45 -0.02
C CYS A 37 6.28 13.95 -1.41
N CYS A 38 5.32 14.35 -2.25
CA CYS A 38 5.58 14.90 -3.59
C CYS A 38 5.92 16.40 -3.57
N ALA A 39 5.75 17.10 -2.44
CA ALA A 39 6.03 18.53 -2.32
C ALA A 39 7.49 18.85 -2.66
N PHE A 40 7.73 19.95 -3.37
CA PHE A 40 9.08 20.37 -3.74
C PHE A 40 9.96 20.58 -2.51
N GLY A 41 11.12 19.92 -2.46
CA GLY A 41 12.06 20.00 -1.34
C GLY A 41 11.67 19.21 -0.08
N CYS A 42 10.55 18.47 -0.09
CA CYS A 42 10.16 17.66 1.05
C CYS A 42 10.77 16.25 0.96
N SER A 43 11.45 15.83 2.03
CA SER A 43 12.01 14.48 2.18
C SER A 43 11.24 13.62 3.19
N ASN A 44 10.02 14.01 3.55
CA ASN A 44 9.18 13.26 4.49
C ASN A 44 8.67 11.97 3.85
N ARG A 45 8.71 10.88 4.62
CA ARG A 45 8.36 9.54 4.19
C ARG A 45 7.53 8.82 5.24
N SER A 46 6.76 7.82 4.82
CA SER A 46 5.96 7.01 5.75
C SER A 46 6.82 6.24 6.76
N GLU A 47 8.04 5.84 6.37
CA GLU A 47 9.02 5.19 7.27
C GLU A 47 9.41 6.04 8.46
N ASN A 48 9.42 7.36 8.28
CA ASN A 48 9.76 8.31 9.34
C ASN A 48 8.53 8.65 10.22
N GLY A 49 7.41 7.94 10.05
CA GLY A 49 6.18 8.13 10.83
C GLY A 49 5.26 9.26 10.34
N PHE A 50 5.54 9.87 9.18
CA PHE A 50 4.69 10.95 8.65
C PHE A 50 3.41 10.41 8.03
N ILE A 51 2.29 11.07 8.32
CA ILE A 51 1.01 10.79 7.67
C ILE A 51 1.04 11.37 6.26
N LEU A 52 0.98 10.48 5.26
CA LEU A 52 0.96 10.81 3.85
C LEU A 52 -0.44 10.56 3.28
N LYS A 53 -1.08 11.59 2.72
CA LYS A 53 -2.41 11.53 2.11
C LYS A 53 -2.29 11.47 0.60
N VAL A 54 -3.00 10.52 -0.01
CA VAL A 54 -3.07 10.38 -1.47
C VAL A 54 -3.80 11.56 -2.11
N PHE A 55 -3.42 11.91 -3.33
CA PHE A 55 -4.13 12.92 -4.10
C PHE A 55 -5.61 12.57 -4.27
N PRO A 56 -6.53 13.54 -4.14
CA PRO A 56 -7.97 13.31 -4.29
C PRO A 56 -8.31 12.75 -5.68
N THR A 57 -9.36 11.94 -5.81
CA THR A 57 -9.88 11.49 -7.11
C THR A 57 -10.55 12.63 -7.88
N ASP A 58 -11.17 13.57 -7.15
CA ASP A 58 -11.80 14.75 -7.74
C ASP A 58 -10.78 15.60 -8.51
N LYS A 59 -11.09 15.90 -9.78
CA LYS A 59 -10.16 16.56 -10.71
C LYS A 59 -9.86 18.00 -10.29
N VAL A 60 -10.85 18.72 -9.76
CA VAL A 60 -10.71 20.12 -9.35
C VAL A 60 -9.80 20.20 -8.13
N ARG A 61 -10.07 19.39 -7.11
CA ARG A 61 -9.27 19.32 -5.89
C ARG A 61 -7.86 18.79 -6.16
N ARG A 62 -7.72 17.82 -7.08
CA ARG A 62 -6.42 17.30 -7.53
C ARG A 62 -5.58 18.38 -8.22
N ALA A 63 -6.18 19.20 -9.08
CA ALA A 63 -5.50 20.33 -9.72
C ALA A 63 -5.07 21.40 -8.70
N LEU A 64 -5.92 21.69 -7.72
CA LEU A 64 -5.58 22.60 -6.62
C LEU A 64 -4.37 22.08 -5.82
N TRP A 65 -4.36 20.80 -5.46
CA TRP A 65 -3.21 20.20 -4.77
C TRP A 65 -1.95 20.22 -5.64
N ALA A 66 -2.07 19.91 -6.93
CA ALA A 66 -0.93 19.94 -7.85
C ALA A 66 -0.32 21.35 -7.98
N SER A 67 -1.15 22.39 -7.96
CA SER A 67 -0.68 23.78 -7.99
C SER A 67 0.16 24.15 -6.76
N LYS A 68 -0.13 23.55 -5.59
CA LYS A 68 0.61 23.80 -4.33
C LYS A 68 1.95 23.09 -4.28
N VAL A 69 2.12 21.99 -5.02
CA VAL A 69 3.38 21.23 -5.08
C VAL A 69 4.51 22.01 -5.76
N LYS A 70 4.18 23.02 -6.59
CA LYS A 70 5.14 23.91 -7.27
C LYS A 70 6.26 23.17 -8.02
N ARG A 71 5.93 22.03 -8.64
CA ARG A 71 6.87 21.24 -9.43
C ARG A 71 6.59 21.42 -10.92
N ASP A 72 7.55 22.00 -11.63
CA ASP A 72 7.43 22.28 -13.07
C ASP A 72 7.24 21.00 -13.89
N LYS A 73 6.33 21.07 -14.87
CA LYS A 73 6.00 19.98 -15.82
C LYS A 73 5.63 18.65 -15.15
N TRP A 74 5.20 18.67 -13.89
CA TRP A 74 4.82 17.48 -13.15
C TRP A 74 3.29 17.33 -13.08
N LYS A 75 2.80 16.08 -13.10
CA LYS A 75 1.38 15.75 -12.94
C LYS A 75 1.21 14.68 -11.86
N PRO A 76 0.24 14.84 -10.95
CA PRO A 76 -0.02 13.84 -9.92
C PRO A 76 -0.54 12.54 -10.54
N THR A 77 0.04 11.43 -10.09
CA THR A 77 -0.44 10.07 -10.35
C THR A 77 -1.34 9.60 -9.21
N ASN A 78 -1.96 8.42 -9.34
CA ASN A 78 -2.74 7.82 -8.26
C ASN A 78 -1.88 7.40 -7.05
N ASN A 79 -0.56 7.34 -7.22
CA ASN A 79 0.42 7.02 -6.17
C ASN A 79 1.21 8.27 -5.74
N SER A 80 0.66 9.46 -5.97
CA SER A 80 1.22 10.71 -5.46
C SER A 80 0.63 11.00 -4.08
N TYR A 81 1.48 11.42 -3.15
CA TYR A 81 1.11 11.67 -1.75
C TYR A 81 1.64 13.01 -1.26
N LEU A 82 0.95 13.62 -0.30
CA LEU A 82 1.42 14.80 0.44
C LEU A 82 1.40 14.53 1.95
N CYS A 83 2.42 15.02 2.65
CA CYS A 83 2.44 15.00 4.11
C CYS A 83 1.53 16.10 4.67
N GLU A 84 1.20 16.01 5.95
CA GLU A 84 0.36 17.00 6.63
C GLU A 84 0.93 18.43 6.65
N ASN A 85 2.24 18.59 6.45
CA ASN A 85 2.94 19.87 6.49
C ASN A 85 2.98 20.61 5.13
N ASN A 86 2.34 20.11 4.07
CA ASN A 86 2.31 20.72 2.73
C ASN A 86 0.91 20.66 2.08
#